data_AF-A0A9W5IPT0-F1
#
_entry.id   AF-A0A9W5IPT0-F1
#
_cell.length_a   1.000
_cell.length_b   1.000
_cell.length_c   1.000
_cell.angle_alpha   90.00
_cell.angle_beta   90.00
_cell.angle_gamma   90.00
#
_symmetry.space_group_name_H-M   'P 1'
#
loop_
_entity.id
_entity.type
_entity.pdbx_description
1 polymer ?
#
loop_
_entity_poly.entity_id
_entity_poly.type
_entity_poly.pdbx_seq_one_letter_code
_entity_poly.pdbx_strand_id
1 'polypeptide(L)'
;MTEYVFTLTDKTPAAEIDVKETVIAQGAGQDLYDRAKKELGYTGTFEEFLATFKGERGAVGATGAKGDTGERGQDGESGKSAYEIAVLNGYVGNEEQWLASLKGRDGSPGLDGRNGLSAYELADGELLFGTVGKWLESLKGAKGDTGPKGADGRDGVGIPQKLTLSGNTLTLSDGGGSVTLPSQAATNAPTGQPNEYEIHGTGMPNGKVTAPVGTTYVDTAATNGALKWIKRTGADNQGWEVLTGDTGWRTLTIASKLGASYLKVRRKNDTVMYQFGGLSWGWFGIVRRGGPGYSIQPSDRERNVFILGLQQIPQGFRSEFSLIGGIYNDKGTPYGTWYLGGAGDSNMLRFQFTDPVPTDRDIGDIRVSSILYLTNDPWPTRLP
;
A
#
# COMPACT_ATOMS: atom_id res chain seq x y z
N MET A 1 24.82 20.03 13.48
CA MET A 1 24.50 19.47 14.79
C MET A 1 23.27 20.22 15.26
N THR A 2 22.10 19.60 15.21
CA THR A 2 20.83 20.26 15.54
C THR A 2 20.57 20.01 17.03
N GLU A 3 20.45 21.09 17.80
CA GLU A 3 20.33 21.03 19.26
C GLU A 3 18.88 21.28 19.66
N TYR A 4 18.29 20.35 20.41
CA TYR A 4 16.93 20.48 20.93
C TYR A 4 16.99 20.43 22.46
N VAL A 5 16.34 21.40 23.10
CA VAL A 5 16.40 21.63 24.54
C VAL A 5 14.97 21.64 25.06
N PHE A 6 14.66 20.83 26.08
CA PHE A 6 13.33 20.80 26.70
C PHE A 6 13.41 20.50 28.20
N THR A 7 12.37 20.93 28.93
CA THR A 7 12.29 20.94 30.39
C THR A 7 11.13 20.06 30.87
N LEU A 8 11.39 19.05 31.70
CA LEU A 8 10.33 18.22 32.30
C LEU A 8 9.81 18.86 33.59
N THR A 9 8.50 18.88 33.80
CA THR A 9 7.81 19.45 34.97
C THR A 9 6.90 18.40 35.63
N ASP A 10 6.80 18.41 36.96
CA ASP A 10 5.97 17.46 37.78
C ASP A 10 4.46 17.63 37.64
N LYS A 11 4.03 18.54 36.77
CA LYS A 11 2.64 18.58 36.34
C LYS A 11 2.46 17.47 35.33
N THR A 12 1.55 16.52 35.59
CA THR A 12 0.97 15.69 34.53
C THR A 12 0.62 16.63 33.38
N PRO A 13 1.28 16.56 32.21
CA PRO A 13 0.79 17.29 31.07
C PRO A 13 -0.54 16.61 30.76
N ALA A 14 -1.64 17.28 31.03
CA ALA A 14 -2.86 17.04 30.29
C ALA A 14 -2.60 17.54 28.86
N ALA A 15 -1.73 16.83 28.14
CA ALA A 15 -1.72 16.84 26.70
C ALA A 15 -2.62 15.67 26.32
N GLU A 16 -3.93 15.92 26.33
CA GLU A 16 -4.73 15.32 25.26
C GLU A 16 -4.07 15.78 23.96
N ILE A 17 -3.29 14.89 23.33
CA ILE A 17 -2.97 15.05 21.92
C ILE A 17 -4.27 14.72 21.19
N ASP A 18 -5.15 15.70 21.19
CA ASP A 18 -6.32 15.74 20.36
C ASP A 18 -5.81 16.15 18.97
N VAL A 19 -5.44 15.16 18.15
CA VAL A 19 -5.22 15.38 16.71
C VAL A 19 -6.59 15.59 16.05
N LYS A 20 -7.34 16.59 16.54
CA LYS A 20 -8.54 17.07 15.86
C LYS A 20 -8.08 17.83 14.63
N GLU A 21 -8.81 17.59 13.54
CA GLU A 21 -8.72 18.18 12.21
C GLU A 21 -8.54 19.72 12.17
N THR A 22 -8.67 20.40 13.31
CA THR A 22 -8.52 21.84 13.52
C THR A 22 -7.12 22.39 13.20
N VAL A 23 -6.02 21.68 13.48
CA VAL A 23 -4.66 22.23 13.28
C VAL A 23 -4.27 22.25 11.79
N ILE A 24 -4.66 21.22 11.04
CA ILE A 24 -4.45 21.15 9.58
C ILE A 24 -5.35 22.19 8.88
N ALA A 25 -6.58 22.36 9.36
CA ALA A 25 -7.52 23.36 8.86
C ALA A 25 -7.10 24.80 9.21
N GLN A 26 -6.44 25.06 10.34
CA GLN A 26 -5.87 26.37 10.66
C GLN A 26 -4.68 26.69 9.74
N GLY A 27 -3.73 25.77 9.54
CA GLY A 27 -2.59 26.01 8.66
C GLY A 27 -2.97 26.29 7.21
N ALA A 28 -3.76 25.39 6.60
CA ALA A 28 -4.21 25.56 5.21
C ALA A 28 -5.31 26.64 5.06
N GLY A 29 -6.17 26.78 6.08
CA GLY A 29 -7.23 27.79 6.08
C GLY A 29 -6.70 29.21 6.21
N GLN A 30 -5.67 29.45 7.04
CA GLN A 30 -5.04 30.78 7.15
C GLN A 30 -4.40 31.18 5.83
N ASP A 31 -3.66 30.28 5.17
CA ASP A 31 -3.02 30.56 3.87
C ASP A 31 -4.06 30.94 2.80
N LEU A 32 -5.17 30.20 2.73
CA LEU A 32 -6.28 30.50 1.81
C LEU A 32 -6.99 31.82 2.16
N TYR A 33 -7.13 32.15 3.45
CA TYR A 33 -7.71 33.42 3.90
C TYR A 33 -6.82 34.63 3.55
N ASP A 34 -5.51 34.50 3.77
CA ASP A 34 -4.53 35.54 3.46
C ASP A 34 -4.46 35.78 1.94
N ARG A 35 -4.54 34.70 1.14
CA ARG A 35 -4.67 34.81 -0.32
C ARG A 35 -6.00 35.41 -0.75
N ALA A 36 -7.12 35.07 -0.11
CA ALA A 36 -8.43 35.68 -0.42
C ALA A 36 -8.45 37.18 -0.14
N LYS A 37 -7.81 37.65 0.95
CA LYS A 37 -7.62 39.09 1.22
C LYS A 37 -6.78 39.77 0.15
N LYS A 38 -5.65 39.17 -0.21
CA LYS A 38 -4.64 39.76 -1.10
C LYS A 38 -5.01 39.73 -2.58
N GLU A 39 -5.58 38.61 -3.04
CA GLU A 39 -5.83 38.34 -4.46
C GLU A 39 -7.29 38.60 -4.86
N LEU A 40 -8.24 38.43 -3.93
CA LEU A 40 -9.67 38.54 -4.21
C LEU A 40 -10.35 39.72 -3.49
N GLY A 41 -9.60 40.52 -2.74
CA GLY A 41 -10.12 41.69 -2.03
C GLY A 41 -11.14 41.34 -0.93
N TYR A 42 -11.05 40.15 -0.35
CA TYR A 42 -11.97 39.72 0.70
C TYR A 42 -11.82 40.58 1.98
N THR A 43 -12.91 41.19 2.47
CA THR A 43 -12.88 42.11 3.63
C THR A 43 -13.46 41.54 4.93
N GLY A 44 -13.93 40.29 4.91
CA GLY A 44 -14.52 39.63 6.08
C GLY A 44 -13.50 39.08 7.08
N THR A 45 -13.99 38.70 8.25
CA THR A 45 -13.24 38.00 9.29
C THR A 45 -12.89 36.56 8.88
N PHE A 46 -11.91 35.95 9.57
CA PHE A 46 -11.52 34.57 9.28
C PHE A 46 -12.66 33.57 9.53
N GLU A 47 -13.50 33.83 10.53
CA GLU A 47 -14.67 33.01 10.82
C GLU A 47 -15.73 33.10 9.71
N GLU A 48 -15.98 34.30 9.17
CA GLU A 48 -16.86 34.49 8.02
C GLU A 48 -16.31 33.80 6.77
N PHE A 49 -14.99 33.82 6.57
CA PHE A 49 -14.34 33.12 5.46
C PHE A 49 -14.57 31.61 5.55
N LEU A 50 -14.36 31.01 6.73
CA LEU A 50 -14.61 29.58 6.96
C LEU A 50 -16.09 29.20 6.80
N ALA A 51 -17.01 30.10 7.14
CA ALA A 51 -18.44 29.87 6.96
C ALA A 51 -18.84 29.73 5.48
N THR A 52 -18.11 30.34 4.54
CA THR A 52 -18.40 30.21 3.11
C THR A 52 -18.18 28.80 2.54
N PHE A 53 -17.39 27.96 3.22
CA PHE A 53 -17.11 26.58 2.81
C PHE A 53 -18.04 25.54 3.47
N LYS A 54 -18.91 25.96 4.40
CA LYS A 54 -19.91 25.07 5.01
C LYS A 54 -21.17 25.03 4.14
N GLY A 55 -21.23 24.08 3.22
CA GLY A 55 -22.47 23.79 2.50
C GLY A 55 -23.53 23.17 3.42
N GLU A 56 -24.79 23.55 3.24
CA GLU A 56 -25.91 22.85 3.88
C GLU A 56 -25.96 21.39 3.40
N ARG A 57 -26.15 20.45 4.33
CA ARG A 57 -26.37 19.04 4.02
C ARG A 57 -27.68 18.94 3.23
N GLY A 58 -27.59 18.57 1.95
CA GLY A 58 -28.76 18.33 1.11
C GLY A 58 -29.74 17.35 1.78
N ALA A 59 -31.03 17.62 1.63
CA ALA A 59 -32.09 16.73 2.13
C ALA A 59 -31.89 15.30 1.59
N VAL A 60 -32.02 14.32 2.47
CA VAL A 60 -31.94 12.89 2.13
C VAL A 60 -33.04 12.57 1.12
N GLY A 61 -32.65 12.12 -0.08
CA GLY A 61 -33.60 11.66 -1.10
C GLY A 61 -34.39 10.46 -0.59
N ALA A 62 -35.68 10.39 -0.91
CA ALA A 62 -36.55 9.28 -0.53
C ALA A 62 -35.96 7.94 -1.00
N THR A 63 -35.80 7.01 -0.05
CA THR A 63 -35.32 5.64 -0.29
C THR A 63 -36.25 4.91 -1.26
N GLY A 64 -35.71 4.43 -2.38
CA GLY A 64 -36.45 3.58 -3.32
C GLY A 64 -36.90 2.27 -2.66
N ALA A 65 -38.04 1.73 -3.11
CA ALA A 65 -38.57 0.46 -2.60
C ALA A 65 -37.53 -0.66 -2.71
N LYS A 66 -37.30 -1.34 -1.58
CA LYS A 66 -36.38 -2.47 -1.45
C LYS A 66 -36.89 -3.65 -2.28
N GLY A 67 -36.07 -4.18 -3.18
CA GLY A 67 -36.36 -5.43 -3.88
C GLY A 67 -36.41 -6.61 -2.90
N ASP A 68 -37.28 -7.58 -3.20
CA ASP A 68 -37.45 -8.78 -2.37
C ASP A 68 -36.12 -9.48 -2.12
N THR A 69 -35.89 -9.82 -0.86
CA THR A 69 -34.63 -10.43 -0.38
C THR A 69 -34.62 -11.91 -0.77
N GLY A 70 -33.60 -12.35 -1.49
CA GLY A 70 -33.38 -13.77 -1.77
C GLY A 70 -33.22 -14.57 -0.48
N GLU A 71 -33.70 -15.83 -0.49
CA GLU A 71 -33.64 -16.71 0.68
C GLU A 71 -32.20 -16.82 1.21
N ARG A 72 -32.05 -16.57 2.51
CA ARG A 72 -30.77 -16.68 3.23
C ARG A 72 -30.36 -18.15 3.23
N GLY A 73 -29.14 -18.45 2.76
CA GLY A 73 -28.56 -19.78 2.92
C GLY A 73 -28.52 -20.17 4.40
N GLN A 74 -28.85 -21.42 4.71
CA GLN A 74 -28.86 -21.92 6.09
C GLN A 74 -27.48 -21.73 6.72
N ASP A 75 -27.43 -21.11 7.90
CA ASP A 75 -26.20 -20.96 8.67
C ASP A 75 -25.64 -22.36 8.98
N GLY A 76 -24.33 -22.55 8.80
CA GLY A 76 -23.68 -23.82 9.15
C GLY A 76 -23.80 -24.11 10.65
N GLU A 77 -24.02 -25.38 11.01
CA GLU A 77 -24.15 -25.79 12.42
C GLU A 77 -22.95 -25.33 13.25
N SER A 78 -23.24 -24.79 14.44
CA SER A 78 -22.20 -24.36 15.38
C SER A 78 -21.37 -25.56 15.85
N GLY A 79 -20.05 -25.41 15.85
CA GLY A 79 -19.12 -26.45 16.32
C GLY A 79 -19.29 -26.76 17.81
N LYS A 80 -18.97 -28.00 18.20
CA LYS A 80 -19.05 -28.49 19.59
C LYS A 80 -18.20 -27.63 20.54
N SER A 81 -18.74 -27.34 21.71
CA SER A 81 -18.05 -26.68 22.83
C SER A 81 -16.94 -27.56 23.42
N ALA A 82 -15.99 -26.95 24.12
CA ALA A 82 -14.87 -27.65 24.77
C ALA A 82 -15.35 -28.70 25.81
N TYR A 83 -16.47 -28.45 26.49
CA TYR A 83 -17.10 -29.41 27.39
C TYR A 83 -17.69 -30.60 26.63
N GLU A 84 -18.38 -30.38 25.51
CA GLU A 84 -18.91 -31.46 24.68
C GLU A 84 -17.80 -32.34 24.10
N ILE A 85 -16.65 -31.76 23.76
CA ILE A 85 -15.45 -32.52 23.34
C ILE A 85 -14.88 -33.34 24.51
N ALA A 86 -14.88 -32.80 25.74
CA ALA A 86 -14.43 -33.53 26.92
C ALA A 86 -15.32 -34.74 27.24
N VAL A 87 -16.65 -34.58 27.15
CA VAL A 87 -17.61 -35.70 27.31
C VAL A 87 -17.40 -36.75 26.21
N LEU A 88 -17.18 -36.32 24.96
CA LEU A 88 -16.89 -37.24 23.85
C LEU A 88 -15.62 -38.07 24.06
N ASN A 89 -14.65 -37.52 24.79
CA ASN A 89 -13.38 -38.17 25.13
C ASN A 89 -13.40 -38.86 26.52
N GLY A 90 -14.60 -39.15 27.05
CA GLY A 90 -14.77 -40.00 28.23
C GLY A 90 -14.85 -39.26 29.57
N TYR A 91 -15.03 -37.94 29.58
CA TYR A 91 -15.34 -37.21 30.81
C TYR A 91 -16.74 -37.59 31.32
N VAL A 92 -16.82 -38.00 32.59
CA VAL A 92 -18.08 -38.31 33.28
C VAL A 92 -18.29 -37.29 34.38
N GLY A 93 -19.18 -36.33 34.14
CA GLY A 93 -19.51 -35.23 35.04
C GLY A 93 -20.34 -34.18 34.31
N ASN A 94 -20.89 -33.20 35.03
CA ASN A 94 -21.58 -32.06 34.43
C ASN A 94 -20.61 -30.91 34.08
N GLU A 95 -21.08 -29.89 33.35
CA GLU A 95 -20.24 -28.78 32.88
C GLU A 95 -19.61 -27.96 34.02
N GLU A 96 -20.33 -27.80 35.13
CA GLU A 96 -19.82 -27.15 36.35
C GLU A 96 -18.67 -27.91 36.99
N GLN A 97 -18.78 -29.25 37.06
CA GLN A 97 -17.71 -30.12 37.54
C GLN A 97 -16.50 -30.10 36.60
N TRP A 98 -16.74 -29.98 35.30
CA TRP A 98 -15.68 -29.88 34.31
C TRP A 98 -14.92 -28.56 34.46
N LEU A 99 -15.63 -27.42 34.59
CA LEU A 99 -15.02 -26.12 34.87
C LEU A 99 -14.26 -26.10 36.19
N ALA A 100 -14.78 -26.74 37.23
CA ALA A 100 -14.10 -26.87 38.52
C ALA A 100 -12.80 -27.70 38.43
N SER A 101 -12.75 -28.69 37.53
CA SER A 101 -11.55 -29.51 37.29
C SER A 101 -10.41 -28.76 36.60
N LEU A 102 -10.72 -27.68 35.87
CA LEU A 102 -9.74 -26.84 35.19
C LEU A 102 -9.06 -25.82 36.13
N LYS A 103 -9.58 -25.61 37.35
CA LYS A 103 -8.89 -24.79 38.35
C LYS A 103 -7.73 -25.58 38.95
N GLY A 104 -6.51 -25.12 38.66
CA GLY A 104 -5.31 -25.58 39.37
C GLY A 104 -5.42 -25.30 40.87
N ARG A 105 -4.74 -26.11 41.68
CA ARG A 105 -4.63 -25.86 43.13
C ARG A 105 -3.85 -24.57 43.33
N ASP A 106 -4.40 -23.64 44.09
CA ASP A 106 -3.63 -22.51 44.61
C ASP A 106 -2.42 -23.06 45.41
N GLY A 107 -1.25 -22.45 45.24
CA GLY A 107 -0.09 -22.77 46.07
C GLY A 107 -0.42 -22.58 47.54
N SER A 108 0.04 -23.49 48.40
CA SER A 108 -0.14 -23.36 49.85
C SER A 108 0.31 -21.97 50.31
N PRO A 109 -0.50 -21.23 51.08
CA PRO A 109 -0.04 -20.00 51.71
C PRO A 109 1.23 -20.30 52.52
N GLY A 110 2.24 -19.43 52.42
CA GLY A 110 3.37 -19.47 53.35
C GLY A 110 2.84 -19.40 54.78
N LEU A 111 3.41 -20.19 55.69
CA LEU A 111 3.04 -20.17 57.11
C LEU A 111 3.21 -18.75 57.65
N ASP A 112 2.12 -18.12 58.09
CA ASP A 112 2.19 -16.90 58.88
C ASP A 112 3.04 -17.18 60.13
N GLY A 113 4.09 -16.38 60.31
CA GLY A 113 4.89 -16.40 61.53
C GLY A 113 3.96 -16.10 62.71
N ARG A 114 3.88 -17.03 63.67
CA ARG A 114 3.13 -16.83 64.92
C ARG A 114 3.48 -15.48 65.52
N ASN A 115 2.47 -14.72 65.93
CA ASN A 115 2.67 -13.53 66.77
C ASN A 115 3.61 -13.90 67.93
N GLY A 116 4.79 -13.29 67.97
CA GLY A 116 5.68 -13.38 69.11
C GLY A 116 5.02 -12.71 70.32
N LEU A 117 5.29 -13.24 71.51
CA LEU A 117 4.89 -12.64 72.79
C LEU A 117 5.30 -11.16 72.82
N SER A 118 4.44 -10.30 73.35
CA SER A 118 4.79 -8.90 73.55
C SER A 118 5.97 -8.76 74.54
N ALA A 119 6.71 -7.65 74.46
CA ALA A 119 7.81 -7.38 75.39
C ALA A 119 7.38 -7.33 76.87
N TYR A 120 6.08 -7.13 77.14
CA TYR A 120 5.49 -7.22 78.48
C TYR A 120 5.32 -8.67 78.93
N GLU A 121 4.89 -9.55 78.05
CA GLU A 121 4.71 -10.98 78.31
C GLU A 121 6.06 -11.73 78.41
N LEU A 122 7.13 -11.21 77.78
CA LEU A 122 8.50 -11.72 77.91
C LEU A 122 9.20 -11.33 79.22
N ALA A 123 8.66 -10.37 79.98
CA ALA A 123 9.32 -9.82 81.17
C ALA A 123 8.99 -10.55 82.49
N ASP A 124 8.26 -11.68 82.42
CA ASP A 124 7.94 -12.62 83.51
C ASP A 124 7.83 -12.02 84.92
N GLY A 125 7.03 -10.95 85.06
CA GLY A 125 6.63 -10.40 86.36
C GLY A 125 7.61 -9.46 87.07
N GLU A 126 8.76 -9.10 86.50
CA GLU A 126 9.70 -8.16 87.16
C GLU A 126 9.98 -6.90 86.32
N LEU A 127 9.02 -5.99 86.20
CA LEU A 127 9.31 -4.59 85.86
C LEU A 127 8.51 -3.62 86.74
N LEU A 128 9.28 -2.87 87.54
CA LEU A 128 8.95 -1.94 88.64
C LEU A 128 8.21 -0.65 88.22
N PHE A 129 7.18 -0.72 87.38
CA PHE A 129 6.43 0.47 86.98
C PHE A 129 4.93 0.22 87.18
N GLY A 130 4.48 0.43 88.43
CA GLY A 130 3.18 0.02 88.97
C GLY A 130 1.89 0.50 88.27
N THR A 131 1.94 1.08 87.07
CA THR A 131 0.77 1.28 86.18
C THR A 131 1.20 1.29 84.70
N VAL A 132 0.28 0.87 83.81
CA VAL A 132 0.44 0.93 82.33
C VAL A 132 0.77 2.35 81.84
N GLY A 133 0.25 3.39 82.51
CA GLY A 133 0.55 4.78 82.19
C GLY A 133 2.01 5.18 82.39
N LYS A 134 2.68 4.67 83.44
CA LYS A 134 4.10 4.98 83.71
C LYS A 134 5.06 4.24 82.77
N TRP A 135 4.67 3.05 82.32
CA TRP A 135 5.41 2.33 81.27
C TRP A 135 5.30 3.03 79.91
N LEU A 136 4.13 3.59 79.56
CA LEU A 136 3.98 4.40 78.34
C LEU A 136 4.79 5.70 78.37
N GLU A 137 4.99 6.32 79.53
CA GLU A 137 5.85 7.50 79.67
C GLU A 137 7.34 7.18 79.54
N SER A 138 7.81 6.00 79.99
CA SER A 138 9.22 5.61 79.82
C SER A 138 9.60 5.29 78.37
N LEU A 139 8.62 4.99 77.51
CA LEU A 139 8.82 4.74 76.07
C LEU A 139 8.93 6.03 75.23
N LYS A 140 8.71 7.22 75.82
CA LYS A 140 8.95 8.50 75.13
C LYS A 140 10.45 8.85 75.16
N GLY A 141 11.19 8.37 74.17
CA GLY A 141 12.52 8.90 73.86
C GLY A 141 12.44 10.35 73.38
N ALA A 142 13.46 11.15 73.68
CA ALA A 142 13.60 12.50 73.12
C ALA A 142 13.56 12.44 71.59
N LYS A 143 12.94 13.44 70.95
CA LYS A 143 12.90 13.60 69.49
C LYS A 143 14.33 13.50 68.96
N GLY A 144 14.63 12.49 68.15
CA GLY A 144 15.92 12.36 67.50
C GLY A 144 16.20 13.57 66.62
N ASP A 145 17.43 14.06 66.65
CA ASP A 145 17.88 15.10 65.73
C ASP A 145 17.57 14.70 64.30
N THR A 146 17.10 15.66 63.50
CA THR A 146 16.86 15.44 62.07
C THR A 146 18.20 15.04 61.44
N GLY A 147 18.27 13.84 60.86
CA GLY A 147 19.48 13.40 60.16
C GLY A 147 19.89 14.43 59.10
N PRO A 148 21.20 14.56 58.78
CA PRO A 148 21.64 15.52 57.79
C PRO A 148 20.87 15.28 56.49
N LYS A 149 20.23 16.35 55.99
CA LYS A 149 19.63 16.38 54.66
C LYS A 149 20.70 15.90 53.68
N GLY A 150 20.44 14.79 52.99
CA GLY A 150 21.33 14.30 51.94
C GLY A 150 21.67 15.43 50.98
N ALA A 151 22.95 15.55 50.63
CA ALA A 151 23.41 16.54 49.67
C ALA A 151 22.61 16.37 48.36
N ASP A 152 21.84 17.39 48.04
CA ASP A 152 21.24 17.66 46.72
C ASP A 152 20.46 16.50 46.08
N GLY A 153 19.39 16.07 46.75
CA GLY A 153 18.18 15.59 46.06
C GLY A 153 17.50 16.74 45.32
N ARG A 154 18.11 17.21 44.23
CA ARG A 154 17.35 17.82 43.14
C ARG A 154 17.01 16.68 42.20
N ASP A 155 15.82 16.14 42.35
CA ASP A 155 15.11 15.42 41.32
C ASP A 155 15.34 16.24 40.03
N GLY A 156 15.91 15.65 38.98
CA GLY A 156 16.34 16.36 37.75
C GLY A 156 15.23 17.05 36.94
N VAL A 157 14.09 17.29 37.58
CA VAL A 157 12.96 18.08 37.12
C VAL A 157 13.42 19.52 36.88
N GLY A 158 13.16 20.06 35.70
CA GLY A 158 13.49 21.45 35.37
C GLY A 158 14.84 21.69 34.71
N ILE A 159 15.75 20.71 34.66
CA ILE A 159 17.06 20.87 34.01
C ILE A 159 16.91 20.53 32.52
N PRO A 160 17.20 21.46 31.59
CA PRO A 160 17.08 21.15 30.18
C PRO A 160 18.07 20.08 29.75
N GLN A 161 17.55 18.97 29.23
CA GLN A 161 18.36 17.83 28.84
C GLN A 161 18.88 18.01 27.41
N LYS A 162 20.18 17.80 27.21
CA LYS A 162 20.79 17.74 25.88
C LYS A 162 20.92 16.29 25.44
N LEU A 163 20.33 15.99 24.28
CA LEU A 163 20.44 14.68 23.64
C LEU A 163 21.71 14.64 22.80
N THR A 164 22.61 13.71 23.10
CA THR A 164 23.81 13.45 22.31
C THR A 164 23.75 12.03 21.78
N LEU A 165 23.84 11.87 20.46
CA LEU A 165 23.93 10.57 19.81
C LEU A 165 25.39 10.30 19.43
N SER A 166 25.97 9.24 20.00
CA SER A 166 27.32 8.77 19.67
C SER A 166 27.27 7.29 19.30
N GLY A 167 27.56 6.96 18.04
CA GLY A 167 27.25 5.64 17.49
C GLY A 167 25.73 5.39 17.53
N ASN A 168 25.30 4.32 18.21
CA ASN A 168 23.89 3.99 18.38
C ASN A 168 23.39 4.20 19.83
N THR A 169 24.16 4.91 20.66
CA THR A 169 23.77 5.22 22.02
C THR A 169 23.33 6.67 22.10
N LEU A 170 22.07 6.87 22.46
CA LEU A 170 21.48 8.16 22.77
C LEU A 170 21.68 8.44 24.26
N THR A 171 22.39 9.52 24.57
CA THR A 171 22.70 9.94 25.94
C THR A 171 22.01 11.26 26.26
N LEU A 172 21.42 11.33 27.45
CA LEU A 172 20.86 12.54 28.04
C LEU A 172 21.93 13.20 28.94
N SER A 173 22.00 14.53 28.95
CA SER A 173 22.96 15.27 29.79
C SER A 173 22.62 15.16 31.29
N ASP A 174 23.44 15.77 32.14
CA ASP A 174 23.09 16.02 33.56
C ASP A 174 22.61 14.78 34.34
N GLY A 175 23.15 13.59 34.00
CA GLY A 175 22.80 12.33 34.65
C GLY A 175 21.48 11.70 34.21
N GLY A 176 20.85 12.18 33.13
CA GLY A 176 19.59 11.66 32.59
C GLY A 176 19.66 10.23 32.02
N GLY A 177 20.86 9.64 31.97
CA GLY A 177 21.09 8.26 31.53
C GLY A 177 21.33 8.14 30.02
N SER A 178 21.42 6.90 29.55
CA SER A 178 21.65 6.61 28.14
C SER A 178 20.86 5.37 27.71
N VAL A 179 20.31 5.41 26.51
CA VAL A 179 19.70 4.27 25.85
C VAL A 179 20.54 3.89 24.64
N THR A 180 20.98 2.63 24.58
CA THR A 180 21.51 2.07 23.34
C THR A 180 20.32 1.73 22.48
N LEU A 181 20.12 2.50 21.42
CA LEU A 181 19.11 2.21 20.41
C LEU A 181 19.46 0.86 19.76
N PRO A 182 18.48 0.09 19.26
CA PRO A 182 18.76 -1.11 18.52
C PRO A 182 19.69 -0.78 17.34
N SER A 183 20.95 -1.22 17.40
CA SER A 183 21.87 -1.11 16.27
C SER A 183 21.80 -2.43 15.53
N GLN A 184 20.97 -2.50 14.50
CA GLN A 184 21.25 -3.50 13.48
C GLN A 184 22.48 -3.02 12.72
N ALA A 185 23.53 -3.84 12.71
CA ALA A 185 24.53 -3.69 11.67
C ALA A 185 23.79 -3.81 10.32
N ALA A 186 24.23 -3.06 9.31
CA ALA A 186 23.82 -3.29 7.92
C ALA A 186 24.36 -4.66 7.47
N THR A 187 23.81 -5.73 8.03
CA THR A 187 24.14 -7.11 7.73
C THR A 187 22.84 -7.76 7.30
N ASN A 188 22.81 -8.06 6.00
CA ASN A 188 21.72 -8.73 5.29
C ASN A 188 21.16 -9.92 6.10
N ALA A 189 20.00 -9.69 6.72
CA ALA A 189 19.07 -10.60 7.42
C ALA A 189 19.55 -11.31 8.71
N PRO A 190 18.79 -11.20 9.82
CA PRO A 190 17.95 -12.32 10.29
C PRO A 190 16.59 -11.95 10.93
N THR A 191 15.80 -13.00 11.20
CA THR A 191 14.36 -13.14 11.54
C THR A 191 13.73 -12.16 12.56
N GLY A 192 12.60 -11.55 12.17
CA GLY A 192 11.71 -10.80 13.09
C GLY A 192 10.80 -9.74 12.47
N GLN A 193 11.09 -9.24 11.24
CA GLN A 193 10.30 -8.31 10.38
C GLN A 193 9.93 -6.94 11.01
N PRO A 194 10.18 -5.80 10.33
CA PRO A 194 9.36 -5.44 9.18
C PRO A 194 10.05 -4.67 8.02
N ASN A 195 9.69 -5.02 6.78
CA ASN A 195 9.57 -4.13 5.60
C ASN A 195 10.83 -3.51 4.94
N GLU A 196 11.57 -4.28 4.14
CA GLU A 196 12.33 -3.72 3.01
C GLU A 196 12.11 -4.58 1.75
N TYR A 197 10.86 -4.65 1.29
CA TYR A 197 10.54 -5.30 0.01
C TYR A 197 10.50 -4.31 -1.15
N GLU A 198 11.03 -3.10 -1.03
CA GLU A 198 11.10 -2.15 -2.16
C GLU A 198 12.53 -1.68 -2.39
N ILE A 199 13.09 -2.08 -3.52
CA ILE A 199 14.42 -1.68 -3.99
C ILE A 199 14.25 -0.54 -4.99
N HIS A 200 15.12 0.47 -4.96
CA HIS A 200 15.12 1.53 -5.97
C HIS A 200 16.36 1.41 -6.86
N GLY A 201 16.21 1.70 -8.15
CA GLY A 201 17.32 1.81 -9.07
C GLY A 201 16.90 2.40 -10.40
N THR A 202 17.76 2.26 -11.42
CA THR A 202 17.47 2.74 -12.77
C THR A 202 17.49 1.60 -13.78
N GLY A 203 16.42 1.49 -14.56
CA GLY A 203 16.24 0.47 -15.59
C GLY A 203 15.57 -0.82 -15.12
N MET A 204 15.46 -1.77 -16.05
CA MET A 204 14.90 -3.10 -15.78
C MET A 204 15.79 -3.89 -14.79
N PRO A 205 15.22 -4.53 -13.75
CA PRO A 205 15.96 -5.28 -12.75
C PRO A 205 16.36 -6.70 -13.18
N ASN A 206 15.70 -7.30 -14.19
CA ASN A 206 16.09 -8.60 -14.75
C ASN A 206 17.55 -8.58 -15.22
N GLY A 207 18.31 -9.60 -14.81
CA GLY A 207 19.74 -9.74 -15.06
C GLY A 207 20.65 -8.87 -14.18
N LYS A 208 20.08 -8.04 -13.29
CA LYS A 208 20.86 -7.06 -12.51
C LYS A 208 20.66 -7.18 -11.00
N VAL A 209 19.42 -7.38 -10.55
CA VAL A 209 19.05 -7.29 -9.13
C VAL A 209 18.62 -8.66 -8.62
N THR A 210 19.37 -9.19 -7.66
CA THR A 210 19.05 -10.42 -6.93
C THR A 210 18.15 -10.10 -5.74
N ALA A 211 17.01 -10.79 -5.61
CA ALA A 211 16.08 -10.61 -4.49
C ALA A 211 15.16 -11.83 -4.31
N PRO A 212 14.62 -12.10 -3.11
CA PRO A 212 13.60 -13.12 -2.90
C PRO A 212 12.26 -12.75 -3.56
N VAL A 213 11.45 -13.75 -3.89
CA VAL A 213 10.06 -13.59 -4.37
C VAL A 213 9.26 -12.69 -3.43
N GLY A 214 8.42 -11.82 -3.99
CA GLY A 214 7.63 -10.82 -3.26
C GLY A 214 8.31 -9.47 -3.13
N THR A 215 9.63 -9.39 -3.40
CA THR A 215 10.33 -8.10 -3.48
C THR A 215 9.83 -7.28 -4.66
N THR A 216 9.65 -5.99 -4.46
CA THR A 216 9.32 -4.98 -5.46
C THR A 216 10.53 -4.12 -5.79
N TYR A 217 10.53 -3.58 -7.00
CA TYR A 217 11.60 -2.71 -7.47
C TYR A 217 11.00 -1.50 -8.19
N VAL A 218 11.47 -0.30 -7.86
CA VAL A 218 11.08 0.97 -8.50
C VAL A 218 12.19 1.43 -9.44
N ASP A 219 11.87 1.53 -10.72
CA ASP A 219 12.73 2.18 -11.70
C ASP A 219 12.49 3.69 -11.65
N THR A 220 13.45 4.42 -11.10
CA THR A 220 13.38 5.88 -10.91
C THR A 220 13.35 6.66 -12.22
N ALA A 221 13.72 6.05 -13.35
CA ALA A 221 13.64 6.65 -14.67
C ALA A 221 12.38 6.21 -15.46
N ALA A 222 11.58 5.29 -14.93
CA ALA A 222 10.48 4.63 -15.63
C ALA A 222 10.90 4.17 -17.04
N THR A 223 12.02 3.44 -17.13
CA THR A 223 12.64 3.05 -18.39
C THR A 223 11.65 2.24 -19.23
N ASN A 224 11.49 2.63 -20.49
CA ASN A 224 10.48 2.08 -21.40
C ASN A 224 9.05 2.11 -20.84
N GLY A 225 8.75 3.03 -19.92
CA GLY A 225 7.45 3.18 -19.28
C GLY A 225 7.18 2.23 -18.11
N ALA A 226 8.13 1.37 -17.72
CA ALA A 226 7.96 0.50 -16.55
C ALA A 226 8.41 1.21 -15.28
N LEU A 227 7.47 1.50 -14.37
CA LEU A 227 7.76 2.19 -13.10
C LEU A 227 8.08 1.20 -11.98
N LYS A 228 7.23 0.19 -11.81
CA LYS A 228 7.32 -0.74 -10.67
C LYS A 228 7.31 -2.18 -11.15
N TRP A 229 8.17 -2.98 -10.52
CA TRP A 229 8.40 -4.38 -10.79
C TRP A 229 8.15 -5.21 -9.53
N ILE A 230 7.88 -6.49 -9.70
CA ILE A 230 7.76 -7.47 -8.64
C ILE A 230 8.52 -8.76 -9.01
N LYS A 231 9.28 -9.28 -8.07
CA LYS A 231 9.95 -10.57 -8.16
C LYS A 231 8.89 -11.66 -7.97
N ARG A 232 8.54 -12.36 -9.04
CA ARG A 232 7.51 -13.41 -9.00
C ARG A 232 8.08 -14.80 -8.80
N THR A 233 9.29 -15.07 -9.30
CA THR A 233 9.87 -16.41 -9.31
C THR A 233 11.36 -16.38 -9.03
N GLY A 234 11.86 -17.40 -8.33
CA GLY A 234 13.28 -17.54 -8.01
C GLY A 234 13.82 -16.54 -6.99
N ALA A 235 15.06 -16.74 -6.57
CA ALA A 235 15.79 -15.85 -5.66
C ALA A 235 17.06 -15.26 -6.29
N ASP A 236 17.31 -15.55 -7.56
CA ASP A 236 18.45 -15.07 -8.37
C ASP A 236 18.19 -13.65 -8.93
N ASN A 237 18.83 -13.27 -10.03
CA ASN A 237 18.62 -11.98 -10.69
C ASN A 237 17.57 -11.99 -11.84
N GLN A 238 16.79 -13.07 -12.00
CA GLN A 238 15.76 -13.21 -13.05
C GLN A 238 14.34 -13.05 -12.49
N GLY A 239 13.28 -13.50 -13.16
CA GLY A 239 11.94 -13.64 -12.55
C GLY A 239 11.26 -12.34 -12.08
N TRP A 240 11.72 -11.17 -12.57
CA TRP A 240 11.08 -9.89 -12.34
C TRP A 240 10.03 -9.62 -13.42
N GLU A 241 8.86 -9.16 -13.01
CA GLU A 241 7.78 -8.75 -13.91
C GLU A 241 7.30 -7.34 -13.58
N VAL A 242 6.72 -6.65 -14.56
CA VAL A 242 6.17 -5.31 -14.35
C VAL A 242 4.87 -5.41 -13.56
N LEU A 243 4.82 -4.73 -12.42
CA LEU A 243 3.63 -4.55 -11.60
C LEU A 243 2.85 -3.29 -12.02
N THR A 244 3.58 -2.24 -12.41
CA THR A 244 2.99 -0.99 -12.90
C THR A 244 3.85 -0.40 -14.00
N GLY A 245 3.28 -0.29 -15.20
CA GLY A 245 3.94 0.30 -16.34
C GLY A 245 2.97 0.77 -17.40
N ASP A 246 3.38 1.78 -18.15
CA ASP A 246 2.66 2.33 -19.28
C ASP A 246 3.66 2.80 -20.34
N THR A 247 3.69 2.12 -21.47
CA THR A 247 4.61 2.49 -22.55
C THR A 247 4.22 3.80 -23.22
N GLY A 248 3.02 4.34 -22.97
CA GLY A 248 2.43 5.41 -23.76
C GLY A 248 2.13 4.97 -25.20
N TRP A 249 1.57 5.87 -26.00
CA TRP A 249 1.31 5.58 -27.41
C TRP A 249 2.61 5.62 -28.23
N ARG A 250 2.90 4.54 -28.95
CA ARG A 250 4.05 4.41 -29.85
C ARG A 250 3.58 4.23 -31.28
N THR A 251 4.13 5.02 -32.19
CA THR A 251 3.77 4.96 -33.61
C THR A 251 4.56 3.86 -34.29
N LEU A 252 3.87 2.95 -34.97
CA LEU A 252 4.51 1.85 -35.69
C LEU A 252 4.77 2.25 -37.14
N THR A 253 5.89 1.77 -37.68
CA THR A 253 6.12 1.81 -39.12
C THR A 253 5.25 0.75 -39.78
N ILE A 254 4.34 1.16 -40.66
CA ILE A 254 3.34 0.30 -41.29
C ILE A 254 3.43 0.35 -42.82
N ALA A 255 2.99 -0.73 -43.44
CA ALA A 255 2.81 -0.83 -44.88
C ALA A 255 1.39 -0.48 -45.31
N SER A 256 1.19 -0.37 -46.63
CA SER A 256 -0.11 -0.23 -47.31
C SER A 256 -0.94 1.00 -46.94
N LYS A 257 -0.40 1.92 -46.14
CA LYS A 257 -1.14 3.08 -45.62
C LYS A 257 -1.34 4.17 -46.68
N LEU A 258 -2.51 4.79 -46.68
CA LEU A 258 -2.81 5.98 -47.48
C LEU A 258 -2.45 7.25 -46.72
N GLY A 259 -1.63 8.10 -47.34
CA GLY A 259 -1.30 9.44 -46.84
C GLY A 259 -0.76 9.45 -45.40
N ALA A 260 -1.38 10.29 -44.56
CA ALA A 260 -1.00 10.49 -43.16
C ALA A 260 -1.53 9.41 -42.20
N SER A 261 -2.13 8.33 -42.73
CA SER A 261 -2.60 7.22 -41.92
C SER A 261 -1.49 6.68 -40.99
N TYR A 262 -1.85 6.32 -39.77
CA TYR A 262 -0.95 5.78 -38.77
C TYR A 262 -1.56 4.59 -38.04
N LEU A 263 -0.68 3.79 -37.46
CA LEU A 263 -1.00 2.81 -36.44
C LEU A 263 -0.16 3.13 -35.20
N LYS A 264 -0.82 3.21 -34.05
CA LYS A 264 -0.15 3.32 -32.75
C LYS A 264 -0.46 2.10 -31.90
N VAL A 265 0.48 1.75 -31.02
CA VAL A 265 0.33 0.71 -30.01
C VAL A 265 0.66 1.27 -28.63
N ARG A 266 -0.04 0.80 -27.60
CA ARG A 266 0.25 1.11 -26.19
C ARG A 266 0.10 -0.17 -25.38
N ARG A 267 1.01 -0.36 -24.43
CA ARG A 267 0.90 -1.40 -23.41
C ARG A 267 0.78 -0.73 -22.05
N LYS A 268 -0.27 -1.08 -21.30
CA LYS A 268 -0.46 -0.67 -19.93
C LYS A 268 -0.59 -1.93 -19.08
N ASN A 269 0.41 -2.19 -18.25
CA ASN A 269 0.59 -3.47 -17.57
C ASN A 269 0.49 -4.63 -18.58
N ASP A 270 -0.43 -5.57 -18.39
CA ASP A 270 -0.58 -6.73 -19.27
C ASP A 270 -1.55 -6.51 -20.43
N THR A 271 -2.05 -5.28 -20.61
CA THR A 271 -3.03 -4.96 -21.66
C THR A 271 -2.39 -4.19 -22.80
N VAL A 272 -2.52 -4.70 -24.03
CA VAL A 272 -2.08 -4.04 -25.27
C VAL A 272 -3.28 -3.48 -26.02
N MET A 273 -3.13 -2.26 -26.55
CA MET A 273 -4.14 -1.51 -27.28
C MET A 273 -3.57 -0.97 -28.59
N TYR A 274 -4.37 -0.96 -29.65
CA TYR A 274 -4.01 -0.29 -30.90
C TYR A 274 -4.93 0.88 -31.21
N GLN A 275 -4.38 1.87 -31.91
CA GLN A 275 -5.11 3.03 -32.41
C GLN A 275 -4.77 3.24 -33.88
N PHE A 276 -5.80 3.22 -34.72
CA PHE A 276 -5.73 3.60 -36.13
C PHE A 276 -6.25 5.03 -36.31
N GLY A 277 -5.77 5.72 -37.34
CA GLY A 277 -6.27 7.03 -37.73
C GLY A 277 -5.32 7.71 -38.71
N GLY A 278 -5.40 9.04 -38.78
CA GLY A 278 -4.46 9.88 -39.54
C GLY A 278 -5.06 10.60 -40.75
N LEU A 279 -6.25 10.19 -41.20
CA LEU A 279 -7.03 10.94 -42.19
C LEU A 279 -8.15 11.75 -41.51
N SER A 280 -8.93 12.49 -42.31
CA SER A 280 -10.06 13.29 -41.85
C SER A 280 -11.01 12.47 -40.98
N TRP A 281 -11.55 13.11 -39.92
CA TRP A 281 -12.42 12.48 -38.92
C TRP A 281 -11.82 11.23 -38.25
N GLY A 282 -10.48 11.09 -38.26
CA GLY A 282 -9.78 9.95 -37.69
C GLY A 282 -9.90 8.67 -38.51
N TRP A 283 -10.23 8.75 -39.80
CA TRP A 283 -10.20 7.59 -40.69
C TRP A 283 -8.79 7.02 -40.85
N PHE A 284 -8.75 5.74 -41.15
CA PHE A 284 -7.56 5.09 -41.69
C PHE A 284 -7.78 4.82 -43.18
N GLY A 285 -6.73 4.87 -43.96
CA GLY A 285 -6.81 4.55 -45.38
C GLY A 285 -5.71 3.59 -45.81
N ILE A 286 -6.00 2.85 -46.88
CA ILE A 286 -5.05 1.99 -47.56
C ILE A 286 -4.89 2.41 -49.02
N VAL A 287 -3.69 2.25 -49.56
CA VAL A 287 -3.45 2.42 -50.99
C VAL A 287 -4.06 1.25 -51.78
N ARG A 288 -4.41 1.52 -53.03
CA ARG A 288 -4.92 0.54 -53.99
C ARG A 288 -3.99 -0.65 -54.17
N ARG A 289 -4.55 -1.80 -54.49
CA ARG A 289 -3.80 -3.04 -54.75
C ARG A 289 -2.82 -2.84 -55.89
N GLY A 290 -1.56 -3.18 -55.66
CA GLY A 290 -0.46 -2.98 -56.61
C GLY A 290 0.07 -1.54 -56.68
N GLY A 291 -0.50 -0.60 -55.90
CA GLY A 291 0.02 0.76 -55.79
C GLY A 291 1.32 0.83 -54.98
N PRO A 292 2.09 1.94 -55.10
CA PRO A 292 3.30 2.14 -54.31
C PRO A 292 3.04 2.00 -52.80
N GLY A 293 3.84 1.17 -52.12
CA GLY A 293 3.70 0.91 -50.69
C GLY A 293 2.67 -0.16 -50.30
N TYR A 294 1.90 -0.69 -51.26
CA TYR A 294 0.98 -1.82 -51.01
C TYR A 294 1.78 -3.09 -50.68
N SER A 295 1.54 -3.67 -49.51
CA SER A 295 2.16 -4.93 -49.09
C SER A 295 1.16 -6.06 -49.15
N ILE A 296 1.30 -6.89 -50.18
CA ILE A 296 0.44 -8.05 -50.41
C ILE A 296 0.62 -9.10 -49.32
N GLN A 297 -0.49 -9.67 -48.84
CA GLN A 297 -0.44 -10.88 -48.03
C GLN A 297 -0.73 -12.11 -48.92
N PRO A 298 0.09 -13.19 -48.89
CA PRO A 298 0.06 -14.19 -49.96
C PRO A 298 -1.11 -15.18 -49.95
N SER A 299 -1.84 -15.34 -48.84
CA SER A 299 -2.87 -16.39 -48.73
C SER A 299 -4.17 -16.03 -49.45
N ASP A 300 -4.47 -14.73 -49.60
CA ASP A 300 -5.43 -14.23 -50.58
C ASP A 300 -4.87 -12.92 -51.15
N ARG A 301 -4.30 -13.02 -52.35
CA ARG A 301 -3.63 -11.91 -53.04
C ARG A 301 -4.56 -10.77 -53.45
N GLU A 302 -5.86 -11.01 -53.48
CA GLU A 302 -6.85 -10.03 -53.88
C GLU A 302 -7.43 -9.28 -52.69
N ARG A 303 -7.59 -9.96 -51.56
CA ARG A 303 -8.31 -9.45 -50.39
C ARG A 303 -7.44 -9.18 -49.18
N ASN A 304 -6.32 -9.87 -49.02
CA ASN A 304 -5.49 -9.72 -47.85
C ASN A 304 -4.33 -8.74 -48.09
N VAL A 305 -4.17 -7.82 -47.14
CA VAL A 305 -3.14 -6.77 -47.18
C VAL A 305 -2.47 -6.64 -45.82
N PHE A 306 -1.15 -6.64 -45.80
CA PHE A 306 -0.39 -6.40 -44.58
C PHE A 306 -0.43 -4.91 -44.20
N ILE A 307 -0.70 -4.66 -42.92
CA ILE A 307 -0.43 -3.39 -42.25
C ILE A 307 0.91 -3.49 -41.52
N LEU A 308 1.13 -4.60 -40.82
CA LEU A 308 2.42 -5.05 -40.31
C LEU A 308 2.68 -6.43 -40.92
N GLY A 309 3.83 -6.58 -41.58
CA GLY A 309 4.29 -7.86 -42.14
C GLY A 309 4.64 -8.88 -41.06
N LEU A 310 5.19 -10.01 -41.51
CA LEU A 310 5.63 -11.09 -40.61
C LEU A 310 6.66 -10.58 -39.60
N GLN A 311 6.47 -10.93 -38.33
CA GLN A 311 7.29 -10.58 -37.19
C GLN A 311 7.42 -9.08 -36.91
N GLN A 312 6.54 -8.25 -37.48
CA GLN A 312 6.60 -6.79 -37.34
C GLN A 312 5.82 -6.24 -36.14
N ILE A 313 5.06 -7.05 -35.40
CA ILE A 313 4.60 -6.63 -34.08
C ILE A 313 5.79 -6.65 -33.11
N PRO A 314 6.18 -5.50 -32.53
CA PRO A 314 7.35 -5.40 -31.66
C PRO A 314 7.22 -6.29 -30.42
N GLN A 315 8.35 -6.82 -29.95
CA GLN A 315 8.40 -7.52 -28.66
C GLN A 315 7.91 -6.60 -27.54
N GLY A 316 7.21 -7.19 -26.59
CA GLY A 316 6.50 -6.50 -25.52
C GLY A 316 5.08 -6.09 -25.89
N PHE A 317 4.66 -6.27 -27.15
CA PHE A 317 3.31 -5.95 -27.62
C PHE A 317 2.63 -7.13 -28.32
N ARG A 318 3.25 -8.31 -28.38
CA ARG A 318 2.70 -9.47 -29.11
C ARG A 318 1.54 -10.12 -28.37
N SER A 319 0.62 -10.74 -29.09
CA SER A 319 -0.45 -11.54 -28.49
C SER A 319 -0.04 -13.00 -28.38
N GLU A 320 -0.55 -13.69 -27.37
CA GLU A 320 -0.34 -15.14 -27.20
C GLU A 320 -1.02 -15.93 -28.32
N PHE A 321 -2.24 -15.53 -28.67
CA PHE A 321 -3.06 -16.17 -29.71
C PHE A 321 -3.51 -15.15 -30.76
N SER A 322 -3.89 -15.66 -31.93
CA SER A 322 -4.39 -14.80 -33.01
C SER A 322 -5.78 -14.25 -32.69
N LEU A 323 -6.03 -13.02 -33.11
CA LEU A 323 -7.30 -12.31 -32.91
C LEU A 323 -7.85 -11.82 -34.25
N ILE A 324 -9.17 -11.65 -34.30
CA ILE A 324 -9.88 -11.17 -35.49
C ILE A 324 -11.03 -10.24 -35.07
N GLY A 325 -11.31 -9.22 -35.88
CA GLY A 325 -12.44 -8.32 -35.68
C GLY A 325 -12.77 -7.52 -36.93
N GLY A 326 -13.81 -6.69 -36.90
CA GLY A 326 -14.34 -6.04 -38.10
C GLY A 326 -13.62 -4.76 -38.53
N ILE A 327 -13.62 -4.52 -39.83
CA ILE A 327 -13.35 -3.21 -40.44
C ILE A 327 -14.58 -2.75 -41.23
N TYR A 328 -14.87 -1.45 -41.19
CA TYR A 328 -16.11 -0.85 -41.70
C TYR A 328 -15.83 0.49 -42.36
N ASN A 329 -16.81 1.04 -43.09
CA ASN A 329 -16.86 2.47 -43.33
C ASN A 329 -17.57 3.22 -42.19
N ASP A 330 -17.69 4.53 -42.30
CA ASP A 330 -18.33 5.39 -41.28
C ASP A 330 -19.83 5.11 -41.07
N LYS A 331 -20.50 4.48 -42.03
CA LYS A 331 -21.90 4.05 -41.94
C LYS A 331 -22.06 2.66 -41.29
N GLY A 332 -20.97 2.02 -40.89
CA GLY A 332 -20.98 0.66 -40.36
C GLY A 332 -21.12 -0.42 -41.44
N THR A 333 -21.01 -0.08 -42.73
CA THR A 333 -20.96 -1.09 -43.80
C THR A 333 -19.64 -1.85 -43.67
N PRO A 334 -19.66 -3.19 -43.54
CA PRO A 334 -18.43 -3.97 -43.41
C PRO A 334 -17.58 -3.90 -44.68
N TYR A 335 -16.28 -3.64 -44.51
CA TYR A 335 -15.28 -3.86 -45.56
C TYR A 335 -14.60 -5.22 -45.44
N GLY A 336 -14.67 -5.86 -44.27
CA GLY A 336 -14.03 -7.15 -44.00
C GLY A 336 -13.59 -7.25 -42.54
N THR A 337 -12.45 -7.89 -42.31
CA THR A 337 -11.85 -8.04 -40.97
C THR A 337 -10.43 -7.51 -40.88
N TRP A 338 -9.99 -7.16 -39.68
CA TRP A 338 -8.58 -7.17 -39.32
C TRP A 338 -8.25 -8.52 -38.70
N TYR A 339 -7.00 -8.97 -38.88
CA TYR A 339 -6.47 -10.18 -38.29
C TYR A 339 -5.08 -9.89 -37.73
N LEU A 340 -4.92 -10.18 -36.44
CA LEU A 340 -3.66 -10.06 -35.72
C LEU A 340 -3.13 -11.46 -35.44
N GLY A 341 -2.00 -11.81 -36.04
CA GLY A 341 -1.33 -13.09 -35.82
C GLY A 341 -0.62 -13.10 -34.47
N GLY A 342 -0.89 -14.11 -33.64
CA GLY A 342 -0.19 -14.30 -32.36
C GLY A 342 1.19 -14.93 -32.52
N ALA A 343 1.75 -15.40 -31.41
CA ALA A 343 3.08 -16.02 -31.36
C ALA A 343 3.24 -17.19 -32.36
N GLY A 344 2.20 -18.00 -32.53
CA GLY A 344 2.17 -19.12 -33.49
C GLY A 344 1.85 -18.73 -34.94
N ASP A 345 1.44 -17.48 -35.21
CA ASP A 345 1.08 -16.99 -36.54
C ASP A 345 1.87 -15.72 -36.90
N SER A 346 3.18 -15.79 -36.63
CA SER A 346 4.18 -14.84 -37.10
C SER A 346 3.95 -13.37 -36.71
N ASN A 347 3.29 -13.06 -35.58
CA ASN A 347 3.25 -11.72 -34.98
C ASN A 347 3.02 -10.58 -36.01
N MET A 348 1.97 -10.69 -36.81
CA MET A 348 1.65 -9.81 -37.93
C MET A 348 0.28 -9.16 -37.78
N LEU A 349 0.00 -8.13 -38.57
CA LEU A 349 -1.32 -7.49 -38.61
C LEU A 349 -1.72 -7.23 -40.06
N ARG A 350 -2.86 -7.79 -40.47
CA ARG A 350 -3.40 -7.66 -41.81
C ARG A 350 -4.86 -7.23 -41.79
N PHE A 351 -5.31 -6.66 -42.90
CA PHE A 351 -6.74 -6.60 -43.22
C PHE A 351 -7.08 -7.72 -44.22
N GLN A 352 -8.31 -8.21 -44.13
CA GLN A 352 -8.90 -9.22 -45.00
C GLN A 352 -10.23 -8.64 -45.50
N PHE A 353 -10.22 -8.09 -46.71
CA PHE A 353 -11.41 -7.48 -47.29
C PHE A 353 -12.41 -8.54 -47.76
N THR A 354 -13.70 -8.23 -47.73
CA THR A 354 -14.75 -9.09 -48.31
C THR A 354 -14.64 -9.12 -49.83
N ASP A 355 -14.52 -7.93 -50.42
CA ASP A 355 -14.31 -7.72 -51.85
C ASP A 355 -12.82 -7.49 -52.15
N PRO A 356 -12.34 -7.80 -53.37
CA PRO A 356 -10.97 -7.48 -53.76
C PRO A 356 -10.61 -6.02 -53.48
N VAL A 357 -9.40 -5.80 -52.94
CA VAL A 357 -8.87 -4.44 -52.81
C VAL A 357 -8.79 -3.81 -54.21
N PRO A 358 -9.38 -2.62 -54.45
CA PRO A 358 -9.43 -2.03 -55.78
C PRO A 358 -8.03 -1.78 -56.33
N THR A 359 -7.86 -1.90 -57.64
CA THR A 359 -6.59 -1.65 -58.35
C THR A 359 -6.54 -0.25 -58.98
N ASP A 360 -7.67 0.44 -59.02
CA ASP A 360 -7.90 1.72 -59.70
C ASP A 360 -8.11 2.89 -58.73
N ARG A 361 -8.40 2.62 -57.45
CA ARG A 361 -8.62 3.64 -56.42
C ARG A 361 -8.16 3.20 -55.02
N ASP A 362 -7.72 4.15 -54.22
CA ASP A 362 -7.38 3.94 -52.81
C ASP A 362 -8.66 3.87 -51.95
N ILE A 363 -8.56 3.31 -50.73
CA ILE A 363 -9.66 3.28 -49.76
C ILE A 363 -9.30 4.24 -48.62
N GLY A 364 -10.12 5.26 -48.36
CA GLY A 364 -9.76 6.39 -47.49
C GLY A 364 -10.58 6.56 -46.22
N ASP A 365 -11.59 5.71 -45.99
CA ASP A 365 -12.65 5.91 -44.99
C ASP A 365 -12.84 4.72 -44.05
N ILE A 366 -11.76 3.98 -43.76
CA ILE A 366 -11.82 2.77 -42.94
C ILE A 366 -11.91 3.12 -41.45
N ARG A 367 -12.88 2.50 -40.78
CA ARG A 367 -13.02 2.34 -39.33
C ARG A 367 -12.61 0.93 -38.94
N VAL A 368 -11.82 0.82 -37.87
CA VAL A 368 -11.34 -0.46 -37.34
C VAL A 368 -11.96 -0.67 -35.97
N SER A 369 -12.56 -1.83 -35.70
CA SER A 369 -13.04 -2.16 -34.36
C SER A 369 -11.88 -2.17 -33.36
N SER A 370 -12.19 -2.06 -32.07
CA SER A 370 -11.16 -2.05 -31.02
C SER A 370 -10.27 -3.29 -31.06
N ILE A 371 -8.95 -3.10 -31.03
CA ILE A 371 -7.98 -4.17 -30.80
C ILE A 371 -7.40 -3.98 -29.40
N LEU A 372 -7.81 -4.86 -28.49
CA LEU A 372 -7.45 -4.88 -27.08
C LEU A 372 -7.24 -6.33 -26.65
N TYR A 373 -6.08 -6.65 -26.08
CA TYR A 373 -5.82 -8.00 -25.59
C TYR A 373 -4.86 -8.02 -24.40
N LEU A 374 -4.90 -9.12 -23.66
CA LEU A 374 -3.89 -9.43 -22.65
C LEU A 374 -2.65 -10.03 -23.31
N THR A 375 -1.47 -9.68 -22.80
CA THR A 375 -0.18 -10.20 -23.24
C THR A 375 0.62 -10.74 -22.07
N ASN A 376 1.27 -11.87 -22.30
CA ASN A 376 2.32 -12.47 -21.48
C ASN A 376 3.72 -12.20 -22.05
N ASP A 377 3.84 -11.47 -23.17
CA ASP A 377 5.12 -11.12 -23.78
C ASP A 377 5.94 -10.32 -22.76
N PRO A 378 7.24 -10.59 -22.56
CA PRO A 378 8.05 -9.83 -21.61
C PRO A 378 7.99 -8.32 -21.89
N TRP A 379 8.07 -7.49 -20.84
CA TRP A 379 8.06 -6.03 -21.02
C TRP A 379 9.14 -5.58 -22.02
N PRO A 380 8.84 -4.65 -22.94
CA PRO A 380 9.78 -4.29 -23.99
C PRO A 380 11.09 -3.73 -23.42
N THR A 381 12.21 -4.27 -23.88
CA THR A 381 13.57 -3.74 -23.59
C THR A 381 13.89 -2.51 -24.44
N ARG A 382 13.14 -2.29 -25.53
CA ARG A 382 13.20 -1.09 -26.37
C ARG A 382 11.80 -0.77 -26.90
N LEU A 383 11.47 0.51 -26.92
CA LEU A 383 10.23 1.00 -27.54
C LEU A 383 10.42 1.24 -29.04
N PRO A 384 9.40 0.96 -29.88
CA PRO A 384 9.44 1.17 -31.32
C PRO A 384 9.42 2.64 -31.72
#